data_AF-A0A4R4ZXG0-F1
#
_entry.id   AF-A0A4R4ZXG0-F1
#
_cell.length_a   1.000
_cell.length_b   1.000
_cell.length_c   1.000
_cell.angle_alpha   90.00
_cell.angle_beta   90.00
_cell.angle_gamma   90.00
#
_symmetry.space_group_name_H-M   'P 1'
#
loop_
_entity.id
_entity.type
_entity.pdbx_description
1 polymer ?
#
loop_
_entity_poly.entity_id
_entity_poly.type
_entity_poly.pdbx_seq_one_letter_code
_entity_poly.pdbx_strand_id
1 'polypeptide(L)'
;MMGRRRFLRNAGFGAVAAAGLTGCGSSGTASTPTPTPVVRNGFLLPPEGAPHEVTWMAYGATPGVWGEEPETAYGRDLTNARIVARQDLVRLAATISRFEPVALLVNTAEDEAEAKRFLAEIIEASSPKDQVGSELDGSGRIYLGDVAKSELPKIRTHPLDLVQMPLNDLWVRDTGPVFVRDASGALSAVNLNFNGWGQAPITTGLEGWRKDPRKAANGVVDQPIDQDRTVAAAIAADSGVPVLKTWLTMEGGGIEVNGHGLGVATESCILNPNRNPGKQKEEIEVELKRLFGIERMLWMPGRPGLEVTDWHVDFLARFTEPGNLLYASAEYGEAEDKRDRKALLKAVDEINALPADQRTRLLGGAKKLTTATLPEPDPAAVYKTYKARNQARPFTERSSDEFGQTAAPGYIGYYEANDCIVLGQYGDNATDAEAFDTVADAFPDKIVVQISTDGLCTGGGTIHCATQQQPRKS
;
A
#
# COMPACT_ATOMS: atom_id res chain seq x y z
N MET A 1 18.25 -33.51 1.09
CA MET A 1 19.30 -33.14 0.12
C MET A 1 18.84 -31.87 -0.58
N MET A 2 19.49 -30.74 -0.27
CA MET A 2 19.12 -29.41 -0.75
C MET A 2 19.69 -29.17 -2.16
N GLY A 3 18.82 -28.88 -3.12
CA GLY A 3 19.22 -28.41 -4.45
C GLY A 3 19.32 -26.89 -4.47
N ARG A 4 20.53 -26.35 -4.30
CA ARG A 4 20.85 -24.95 -4.61
C ARG A 4 20.87 -24.76 -6.14
N ARG A 5 20.16 -23.76 -6.67
CA ARG A 5 20.46 -23.20 -8.00
C ARG A 5 20.79 -21.72 -7.84
N ARG A 6 22.01 -21.37 -8.25
CA ARG A 6 22.59 -20.02 -8.23
C ARG A 6 22.39 -19.42 -9.62
N PHE A 7 21.83 -18.22 -9.71
CA PHE A 7 21.68 -17.47 -10.96
C PHE A 7 22.99 -16.71 -11.28
N LEU A 8 23.45 -16.78 -12.53
CA LEU A 8 24.50 -15.94 -13.10
C LEU A 8 23.86 -15.01 -14.14
N ARG A 9 23.99 -13.68 -13.92
CA ARG A 9 23.69 -12.64 -14.91
C ARG A 9 24.84 -12.58 -15.91
N ASN A 10 24.57 -12.87 -17.19
CA ASN A 10 25.46 -12.51 -18.27
C ASN A 10 25.15 -11.07 -18.71
N ALA A 11 26.09 -10.16 -18.47
CA ALA A 11 26.14 -8.84 -19.09
C ALA A 11 26.95 -8.95 -20.39
N GLY A 12 26.31 -8.70 -21.53
CA GLY A 12 26.97 -8.55 -22.82
C GLY A 12 27.15 -7.08 -23.15
N PHE A 13 28.37 -6.57 -23.04
CA PHE A 13 28.78 -5.28 -23.61
C PHE A 13 28.84 -5.39 -25.14
N GLY A 14 28.17 -4.49 -25.84
CA GLY A 14 28.33 -4.27 -27.28
C GLY A 14 28.48 -2.77 -27.54
N ALA A 15 29.70 -2.34 -27.85
CA ALA A 15 30.02 -0.99 -28.27
C ALA A 15 29.83 -0.84 -29.79
N VAL A 16 29.17 0.24 -30.24
CA VAL A 16 29.40 0.85 -31.56
C VAL A 16 29.34 2.38 -31.43
N ALA A 17 30.29 3.04 -32.09
CA ALA A 17 30.64 4.44 -31.99
C ALA A 17 29.78 5.39 -32.86
N ALA A 18 29.95 6.68 -32.55
CA ALA A 18 29.25 7.89 -32.98
C ALA A 18 29.29 8.23 -34.48
N ALA A 19 28.28 8.99 -34.95
CA ALA A 19 28.39 10.44 -35.25
C ALA A 19 27.15 10.97 -36.02
N GLY A 20 26.69 12.19 -35.68
CA GLY A 20 25.79 12.99 -36.53
C GLY A 20 24.88 13.95 -35.77
N LEU A 21 25.32 15.20 -35.60
CA LEU A 21 24.61 16.34 -34.98
C LEU A 21 23.41 16.81 -35.82
N THR A 22 22.31 17.22 -35.15
CA THR A 22 21.66 18.55 -35.29
C THR A 22 20.58 18.67 -34.20
N GLY A 23 20.62 19.77 -33.44
CA GLY A 23 19.73 20.00 -32.30
C GLY A 23 18.42 20.70 -32.63
N CYS A 24 17.49 20.58 -31.68
CA CYS A 24 16.48 21.59 -31.36
C CYS A 24 16.27 21.48 -29.84
N GLY A 25 16.47 22.59 -29.13
CA GLY A 25 16.38 22.65 -27.68
C GLY A 25 14.93 22.50 -27.21
N SER A 26 14.72 21.54 -26.31
CA SER A 26 13.63 21.60 -25.34
C SER A 26 14.23 22.04 -24.01
N SER A 27 13.68 23.12 -23.46
CA SER A 27 13.95 23.58 -22.10
C SER A 27 13.39 22.56 -21.12
N GLY A 28 14.17 21.50 -20.85
CA GLY A 28 13.93 20.65 -19.69
C GLY A 28 14.23 21.45 -18.44
N THR A 29 13.21 21.68 -17.62
CA THR A 29 13.39 22.03 -16.22
C THR A 29 14.13 20.86 -15.58
N ALA A 30 15.44 20.99 -15.42
CA ALA A 30 16.22 20.05 -14.63
C ALA A 30 15.69 20.12 -13.19
N SER A 31 15.04 19.05 -12.74
CA SER A 31 14.70 18.87 -11.34
C SER A 31 16.00 18.91 -10.53
N THR A 32 16.10 19.88 -9.62
CA THR A 32 17.17 19.87 -8.63
C THR A 32 17.08 18.56 -7.85
N PRO A 33 18.16 17.76 -7.74
CA PRO A 33 18.10 16.53 -6.98
C PRO A 33 17.72 16.85 -5.55
N THR A 34 16.62 16.25 -5.07
CA THR A 34 16.24 16.31 -3.66
C THR A 34 17.42 15.79 -2.83
N PRO A 35 17.93 16.56 -1.85
CA PRO A 35 19.07 16.12 -1.06
C PRO A 35 18.78 14.78 -0.41
N THR A 36 19.64 13.79 -0.66
CA THR A 36 19.48 12.43 -0.13
C THR A 36 19.38 12.48 1.40
N PRO A 37 18.39 11.81 2.01
CA PRO A 37 18.28 11.71 3.45
C PRO A 37 19.58 11.20 4.08
N VAL A 38 20.02 11.84 5.17
CA VAL A 38 21.23 11.44 5.91
C VAL A 38 20.80 10.63 7.13
N VAL A 39 21.18 9.35 7.17
CA VAL A 39 20.96 8.50 8.35
C VAL A 39 21.92 8.94 9.47
N ARG A 40 21.38 9.53 10.54
CA ARG A 40 22.16 10.03 11.69
C ARG A 40 21.96 9.11 12.88
N ASN A 41 22.69 7.98 12.88
CA ASN A 41 22.60 6.86 13.84
C ASN A 41 21.30 6.05 13.73
N GLY A 42 21.43 4.72 13.70
CA GLY A 42 20.29 3.81 13.56
C GLY A 42 19.91 3.55 12.11
N PHE A 43 18.62 3.37 11.87
CA PHE A 43 18.05 3.06 10.56
C PHE A 43 17.12 4.18 10.09
N LEU A 44 16.90 4.26 8.79
CA LEU A 44 15.95 5.17 8.15
C LEU A 44 15.03 4.38 7.24
N LEU A 45 13.72 4.60 7.38
CA LEU A 45 12.73 4.15 6.40
C LEU A 45 12.72 5.15 5.25
N PRO A 46 13.08 4.75 4.01
CA PRO A 46 12.95 5.64 2.85
C PRO A 46 11.48 6.07 2.62
N PRO A 47 11.24 7.22 1.96
CA PRO A 47 9.89 7.52 1.49
C PRO A 47 9.45 6.43 0.49
N GLU A 48 8.14 6.23 0.32
CA GLU A 48 7.64 5.17 -0.57
C GLU A 48 8.19 5.33 -1.98
N GLY A 49 8.14 6.53 -2.57
CA GLY A 49 8.71 6.83 -3.88
C GLY A 49 10.21 6.67 -4.10
N ALA A 50 10.98 6.25 -3.09
CA ALA A 50 12.39 5.94 -3.29
C ALA A 50 12.55 4.81 -4.32
N PRO A 51 13.56 4.80 -5.20
CA PRO A 51 13.64 3.81 -6.27
C PRO A 51 13.52 2.36 -5.79
N HIS A 52 12.64 1.59 -6.43
CA HIS A 52 12.32 0.20 -6.11
C HIS A 52 13.18 -0.81 -6.88
N GLU A 53 13.57 -1.88 -6.18
CA GLU A 53 14.08 -3.12 -6.78
C GLU A 53 12.93 -4.00 -7.26
N VAL A 54 11.91 -4.15 -6.42
CA VAL A 54 10.77 -5.05 -6.65
C VAL A 54 9.59 -4.63 -5.77
N THR A 55 8.39 -4.86 -6.27
CA THR A 55 7.15 -4.77 -5.50
C THR A 55 6.67 -6.15 -5.11
N TRP A 56 6.53 -6.38 -3.81
CA TRP A 56 5.96 -7.58 -3.25
C TRP A 56 4.44 -7.45 -3.19
N MET A 57 3.74 -8.53 -3.55
CA MET A 57 2.29 -8.66 -3.52
C MET A 57 1.93 -10.07 -3.04
N ALA A 58 0.74 -10.30 -2.50
CA ALA A 58 0.30 -11.64 -2.13
C ALA A 58 -1.01 -12.02 -2.83
N TYR A 59 -1.08 -13.25 -3.33
CA TYR A 59 -2.27 -13.87 -3.95
C TYR A 59 -3.15 -14.59 -2.91
N GLY A 60 -3.16 -14.04 -1.70
CA GLY A 60 -3.56 -14.72 -0.48
C GLY A 60 -5.03 -14.83 -0.19
N ALA A 61 -5.92 -14.37 -1.06
CA ALA A 61 -7.34 -14.55 -0.87
C ALA A 61 -7.68 -16.05 -0.94
N THR A 62 -7.52 -16.81 0.15
CA THR A 62 -7.73 -18.27 0.19
C THR A 62 -9.14 -18.60 0.69
N PRO A 63 -9.71 -19.77 0.36
CA PRO A 63 -11.05 -20.15 0.81
C PRO A 63 -11.27 -20.13 2.34
N GLY A 64 -10.20 -20.28 3.14
CA GLY A 64 -10.33 -20.18 4.61
C GLY A 64 -10.68 -18.78 5.09
N VAL A 65 -10.06 -17.76 4.51
CA VAL A 65 -10.30 -16.34 4.85
C VAL A 65 -11.43 -15.74 3.99
N TRP A 66 -11.61 -16.24 2.77
CA TRP A 66 -12.52 -15.69 1.75
C TRP A 66 -13.59 -16.67 1.21
N GLY A 67 -13.82 -17.84 1.85
CA GLY A 67 -15.00 -18.72 1.68
C GLY A 67 -14.84 -20.05 0.90
N GLU A 68 -15.53 -21.11 1.36
CA GLU A 68 -16.57 -21.98 0.68
C GLU A 68 -17.28 -22.90 1.74
N GLU A 69 -18.27 -22.41 2.54
CA GLU A 69 -19.17 -23.10 3.54
C GLU A 69 -18.69 -23.44 4.99
N PRO A 70 -19.62 -23.51 5.99
CA PRO A 70 -20.59 -22.50 6.41
C PRO A 70 -20.00 -21.69 7.59
N GLU A 71 -20.26 -20.39 7.69
CA GLU A 71 -19.62 -19.48 8.66
C GLU A 71 -18.18 -19.10 8.26
N THR A 72 -18.03 -18.38 7.14
CA THR A 72 -16.88 -17.46 7.01
C THR A 72 -16.87 -16.51 8.21
N ALA A 73 -15.75 -15.80 8.43
CA ALA A 73 -15.62 -14.78 9.47
C ALA A 73 -16.80 -13.77 9.49
N TYR A 74 -17.55 -13.63 8.40
CA TYR A 74 -18.70 -12.73 8.29
C TYR A 74 -20.06 -13.43 8.10
N GLY A 75 -20.15 -14.76 8.22
CA GLY A 75 -21.40 -15.51 8.00
C GLY A 75 -21.95 -15.44 6.55
N ARG A 76 -21.08 -15.18 5.55
CA ARG A 76 -21.44 -14.97 4.14
C ARG A 76 -20.71 -15.93 3.20
N ASP A 77 -21.33 -16.31 2.08
CA ASP A 77 -20.61 -16.92 0.96
C ASP A 77 -19.79 -15.85 0.21
N LEU A 78 -18.48 -15.86 0.46
CA LEU A 78 -17.50 -14.94 -0.13
C LEU A 78 -16.70 -15.59 -1.27
N THR A 79 -17.05 -16.81 -1.69
CA THR A 79 -16.34 -17.59 -2.73
C THR A 79 -16.08 -16.77 -3.99
N ASN A 80 -17.08 -16.01 -4.43
CA ASN A 80 -16.96 -15.14 -5.59
C ASN A 80 -16.16 -13.86 -5.30
N ALA A 81 -16.22 -13.32 -4.08
CA ALA A 81 -15.41 -12.16 -3.68
C ALA A 81 -13.91 -12.49 -3.72
N ARG A 82 -13.52 -13.70 -3.28
CA ARG A 82 -12.16 -14.23 -3.45
C ARG A 82 -11.68 -14.17 -4.89
N ILE A 83 -12.51 -14.63 -5.84
CA ILE A 83 -12.16 -14.67 -7.26
C ILE A 83 -11.98 -13.25 -7.79
N VAL A 84 -12.86 -12.31 -7.42
CA VAL A 84 -12.73 -10.90 -7.83
C VAL A 84 -11.44 -10.28 -7.25
N ALA A 85 -11.15 -10.49 -5.96
CA ALA A 85 -9.93 -9.99 -5.32
C ALA A 85 -8.66 -10.54 -6.01
N ARG A 86 -8.64 -11.83 -6.34
CA ARG A 86 -7.53 -12.47 -7.07
C ARG A 86 -7.33 -11.89 -8.48
N GLN A 87 -8.42 -11.60 -9.19
CA GLN A 87 -8.34 -10.96 -10.50
C GLN A 87 -7.81 -9.53 -10.40
N ASP A 88 -8.24 -8.77 -9.38
CA ASP A 88 -7.73 -7.44 -9.11
C ASP A 88 -6.24 -7.46 -8.77
N LEU A 89 -5.79 -8.41 -7.94
CA LEU A 89 -4.38 -8.60 -7.61
C LEU A 89 -3.52 -8.88 -8.84
N VAL A 90 -3.98 -9.75 -9.75
CA VAL A 90 -3.23 -10.05 -10.98
C VAL A 90 -3.26 -8.87 -11.94
N ARG A 91 -4.37 -8.11 -12.02
CA ARG A 91 -4.44 -6.88 -12.80
C ARG A 91 -3.47 -5.82 -12.25
N LEU A 92 -3.44 -5.64 -10.94
CA LEU A 92 -2.53 -4.73 -10.26
C LEU A 92 -1.07 -5.14 -10.49
N ALA A 93 -0.73 -6.42 -10.31
CA ALA A 93 0.61 -6.95 -10.59
C ALA A 93 1.01 -6.74 -12.06
N ALA A 94 0.09 -6.98 -13.00
CA ALA A 94 0.32 -6.74 -14.42
C ALA A 94 0.56 -5.24 -14.72
N THR A 95 -0.21 -4.34 -14.11
CA THR A 95 -0.04 -2.89 -14.22
C THR A 95 1.31 -2.45 -13.67
N ILE A 96 1.69 -2.88 -12.47
CA ILE A 96 2.99 -2.52 -11.85
C ILE A 96 4.16 -3.09 -12.69
N SER A 97 4.03 -4.29 -13.26
CA SER A 97 5.06 -4.91 -14.11
C SER A 97 5.43 -4.13 -15.38
N ARG A 98 4.69 -3.07 -15.71
CA ARG A 98 5.04 -2.10 -16.74
C ARG A 98 6.20 -1.20 -16.31
N PHE A 99 6.34 -0.93 -15.01
CA PHE A 99 7.22 0.09 -14.45
C PHE A 99 8.32 -0.47 -13.54
N GLU A 100 8.10 -1.64 -12.94
CA GLU A 100 9.08 -2.28 -12.05
C GLU A 100 8.83 -3.78 -11.86
N PRO A 101 9.83 -4.54 -11.39
CA PRO A 101 9.65 -5.97 -11.10
C PRO A 101 8.57 -6.20 -10.04
N VAL A 102 7.82 -7.29 -10.17
CA VAL A 102 6.80 -7.72 -9.21
C VAL A 102 7.08 -9.15 -8.77
N ALA A 103 7.02 -9.40 -7.47
CA ALA A 103 7.03 -10.72 -6.86
C ALA A 103 5.66 -10.98 -6.20
N LEU A 104 4.83 -11.82 -6.84
CA LEU A 104 3.51 -12.17 -6.36
C LEU A 104 3.57 -13.51 -5.62
N LEU A 105 3.37 -13.47 -4.31
CA LEU A 105 3.40 -14.63 -3.43
C LEU A 105 2.15 -15.50 -3.66
N VAL A 106 2.33 -16.80 -3.88
CA VAL A 106 1.24 -17.78 -4.09
C VAL A 106 1.39 -18.93 -3.11
N ASN A 107 0.29 -19.46 -2.56
CA ASN A 107 0.36 -20.49 -1.53
C ASN A 107 0.64 -21.88 -2.12
N THR A 108 -0.16 -22.26 -3.12
CA THR A 108 -0.14 -23.59 -3.72
C THR A 108 0.22 -23.55 -5.21
N ALA A 109 0.55 -24.72 -5.77
CA ALA A 109 0.73 -24.85 -7.21
C ALA A 109 -0.57 -24.60 -8.00
N GLU A 110 -1.73 -24.81 -7.37
CA GLU A 110 -3.05 -24.50 -7.93
C GLU A 110 -3.28 -23.00 -7.99
N ASP A 111 -2.92 -22.27 -6.94
CA ASP A 111 -2.92 -20.80 -6.93
C ASP A 111 -1.98 -20.25 -8.00
N GLU A 112 -0.79 -20.81 -8.15
CA GLU A 112 0.17 -20.42 -9.20
C GLU A 112 -0.42 -20.64 -10.60
N ALA A 113 -1.06 -21.79 -10.85
CA ALA A 113 -1.68 -22.10 -12.12
C ALA A 113 -2.85 -21.15 -12.42
N GLU A 114 -3.67 -20.84 -11.43
CA GLU A 114 -4.78 -19.89 -11.56
C GLU A 114 -4.28 -18.47 -11.85
N ALA A 115 -3.29 -17.98 -11.09
CA ALA A 115 -2.70 -16.66 -11.30
C ALA A 115 -2.11 -16.53 -12.73
N LYS A 116 -1.45 -17.58 -13.24
CA LYS A 116 -0.96 -17.63 -14.62
C LYS A 116 -2.09 -17.53 -15.64
N ARG A 117 -3.21 -18.21 -15.39
CA ARG A 117 -4.39 -18.17 -16.25
C ARG A 117 -5.00 -16.76 -16.28
N PHE A 118 -5.26 -16.15 -15.12
CA PHE A 118 -5.77 -14.78 -15.07
C PHE A 118 -4.82 -13.79 -15.72
N LEU A 119 -3.50 -13.96 -15.54
CA LEU A 119 -2.53 -13.08 -16.18
C LEU A 119 -2.55 -13.19 -17.70
N ALA A 120 -2.71 -14.40 -18.24
CA ALA A 120 -2.88 -14.61 -19.68
C ALA A 120 -4.17 -13.93 -20.19
N GLU A 121 -5.29 -14.10 -19.48
CA GLU A 121 -6.57 -13.45 -19.80
C GLU A 121 -6.45 -11.91 -19.77
N ILE A 122 -5.75 -11.35 -18.78
CA ILE A 122 -5.52 -9.90 -18.65
C ILE A 122 -4.63 -9.37 -19.78
N ILE A 123 -3.53 -10.06 -20.09
CA ILE A 123 -2.64 -9.66 -21.19
C ILE A 123 -3.39 -9.71 -22.53
N GLU A 124 -4.17 -10.75 -22.76
CA GLU A 124 -5.01 -10.87 -23.95
C GLU A 124 -6.06 -9.76 -24.03
N ALA A 125 -6.72 -9.42 -22.91
CA ALA A 125 -7.70 -8.34 -22.86
C ALA A 125 -7.08 -6.94 -23.06
N SER A 126 -5.85 -6.73 -22.56
CA SER A 126 -5.11 -5.47 -22.72
C SER A 126 -4.55 -5.28 -24.14
N SER A 127 -4.23 -6.37 -24.85
CA SER A 127 -3.60 -6.34 -26.19
C SER A 127 -4.42 -5.62 -27.29
N PRO A 128 -5.76 -5.57 -27.27
CA PRO A 128 -6.54 -4.78 -28.22
C PRO A 128 -7.06 -3.44 -27.65
N LYS A 129 -7.04 -3.20 -26.32
CA LYS A 129 -7.97 -2.26 -25.67
C LYS A 129 -7.48 -1.46 -24.46
N ASP A 130 -6.18 -1.26 -24.25
CA ASP A 130 -5.73 -0.13 -23.38
C ASP A 130 -6.25 1.18 -24.04
N GLN A 131 -7.50 1.57 -23.80
CA GLN A 131 -8.15 2.75 -24.36
C GLN A 131 -7.79 3.91 -23.45
N VAL A 132 -6.67 4.56 -23.77
CA VAL A 132 -6.50 5.97 -23.38
C VAL A 132 -7.76 6.72 -23.81
N GLY A 133 -8.46 7.34 -22.86
CA GLY A 133 -9.63 8.17 -23.13
C GLY A 133 -10.96 7.45 -23.34
N SER A 134 -11.24 6.29 -22.74
CA SER A 134 -12.65 5.95 -22.50
C SER A 134 -13.13 6.77 -21.29
N GLU A 135 -14.19 7.56 -21.46
CA GLU A 135 -14.97 8.10 -20.34
C GLU A 135 -15.04 7.05 -19.23
N LEU A 136 -14.93 7.48 -17.97
CA LEU A 136 -15.14 6.61 -16.81
C LEU A 136 -16.55 6.00 -16.95
N ASP A 137 -16.68 4.87 -17.63
CA ASP A 137 -17.96 4.28 -18.04
C ASP A 137 -18.45 3.26 -17.01
N GLY A 138 -17.77 3.19 -15.86
CA GLY A 138 -18.04 2.22 -14.82
C GLY A 138 -17.73 0.77 -15.21
N SER A 139 -17.05 0.50 -16.34
CA SER A 139 -16.81 -0.88 -16.82
C SER A 139 -15.64 -1.63 -16.18
N GLY A 140 -14.84 -0.96 -15.33
CA GLY A 140 -13.68 -1.54 -14.66
C GLY A 140 -12.42 -1.60 -15.54
N ARG A 141 -12.32 -0.70 -16.52
CA ARG A 141 -11.16 -0.54 -17.40
C ARG A 141 -10.12 0.38 -16.77
N ILE A 142 -8.90 0.29 -17.29
CA ILE A 142 -7.80 1.17 -16.91
C ILE A 142 -8.10 2.58 -17.42
N TYR A 143 -8.17 3.56 -16.51
CA TYR A 143 -8.24 4.98 -16.86
C TYR A 143 -6.85 5.61 -16.76
N LEU A 144 -6.57 6.45 -17.75
CA LEU A 144 -5.31 7.16 -17.95
C LEU A 144 -5.71 8.58 -18.30
N GLY A 145 -5.07 9.56 -17.69
CA GLY A 145 -5.26 10.98 -18.00
C GLY A 145 -4.73 11.33 -19.39
N ASP A 146 -4.23 12.55 -19.55
CA ASP A 146 -3.67 13.05 -20.82
C ASP A 146 -2.29 12.44 -21.19
N VAL A 147 -2.14 11.12 -21.04
CA VAL A 147 -0.95 10.35 -21.40
C VAL A 147 -1.27 9.54 -22.66
N ALA A 148 -0.44 9.64 -23.69
CA ALA A 148 -0.68 8.91 -24.92
C ALA A 148 -0.48 7.40 -24.71
N LYS A 149 -1.33 6.56 -25.33
CA LYS A 149 -1.25 5.09 -25.16
C LYS A 149 0.12 4.53 -25.50
N SER A 150 0.78 5.13 -26.49
CA SER A 150 2.14 4.78 -26.92
C SER A 150 3.21 5.00 -25.85
N GLU A 151 2.92 5.80 -24.82
CA GLU A 151 3.84 6.14 -23.74
C GLU A 151 3.78 5.11 -22.59
N LEU A 152 2.74 4.27 -22.54
CA LEU A 152 2.68 3.19 -21.56
C LEU A 152 3.63 2.03 -21.94
N PRO A 153 4.55 1.63 -21.04
CA PRO A 153 5.33 0.42 -21.23
C PRO A 153 4.41 -0.80 -21.32
N LYS A 154 4.84 -1.85 -22.03
CA LYS A 154 4.07 -3.10 -22.15
C LYS A 154 3.97 -3.80 -20.80
N ILE A 155 2.89 -4.56 -20.57
CA ILE A 155 2.84 -5.51 -19.46
C ILE A 155 4.04 -6.46 -19.58
N ARG A 156 4.67 -6.76 -18.44
CA ARG A 156 5.93 -7.51 -18.37
C ARG A 156 7.10 -6.86 -19.12
N THR A 157 7.13 -5.53 -19.15
CA THR A 157 8.39 -4.80 -19.42
C THR A 157 9.42 -5.17 -18.35
N HIS A 158 8.96 -5.38 -17.11
CA HIS A 158 9.73 -5.93 -16.01
C HIS A 158 9.22 -7.34 -15.61
N PRO A 159 10.05 -8.15 -14.92
CA PRO A 159 9.64 -9.47 -14.43
C PRO A 159 8.39 -9.40 -13.54
N LEU A 160 7.49 -10.37 -13.72
CA LEU A 160 6.37 -10.65 -12.82
C LEU A 160 6.51 -12.13 -12.44
N ASP A 161 7.13 -12.36 -11.28
CA ASP A 161 7.47 -13.68 -10.77
C ASP A 161 6.40 -14.14 -9.78
N LEU A 162 6.04 -15.42 -9.86
CA LEU A 162 5.16 -16.07 -8.89
C LEU A 162 6.05 -16.84 -7.90
N VAL A 163 6.00 -16.46 -6.63
CA VAL A 163 6.87 -17.01 -5.58
C VAL A 163 6.03 -17.87 -4.65
N GLN A 164 6.27 -19.19 -4.67
CA GLN A 164 5.50 -20.10 -3.84
C GLN A 164 5.95 -20.04 -2.37
N MET A 165 5.02 -19.73 -1.45
CA MET A 165 5.24 -19.76 -0.01
C MET A 165 3.92 -19.85 0.76
N PRO A 166 3.88 -20.38 1.99
CA PRO A 166 2.67 -20.37 2.81
C PRO A 166 2.20 -18.96 3.18
N LEU A 167 0.90 -18.70 3.06
CA LEU A 167 0.22 -17.47 3.50
C LEU A 167 -1.29 -17.72 3.70
N ASN A 168 -1.92 -16.97 4.61
CA ASN A 168 -3.37 -17.03 4.88
C ASN A 168 -4.14 -15.99 4.08
N ASP A 169 -3.59 -14.77 3.98
CA ASP A 169 -4.27 -13.61 3.40
C ASP A 169 -3.36 -12.77 2.49
N LEU A 170 -3.95 -11.80 1.78
CA LEU A 170 -3.31 -11.04 0.69
C LEU A 170 -2.63 -9.72 1.10
N TRP A 171 -2.74 -9.32 2.35
CA TRP A 171 -2.32 -8.00 2.84
C TRP A 171 -0.82 -7.92 3.14
N VAL A 172 0.01 -7.93 2.08
CA VAL A 172 1.47 -7.94 2.22
C VAL A 172 2.04 -6.62 2.79
N ARG A 173 1.29 -5.51 2.70
CA ARG A 173 1.63 -4.26 3.39
C ARG A 173 1.83 -4.46 4.89
N ASP A 174 1.05 -5.38 5.45
CA ASP A 174 0.95 -5.58 6.90
C ASP A 174 1.73 -6.80 7.38
N THR A 175 1.81 -7.82 6.53
CA THR A 175 2.49 -9.09 6.82
C THR A 175 3.93 -9.12 6.34
N GLY A 176 4.26 -8.27 5.36
CA GLY A 176 5.60 -8.12 4.78
C GLY A 176 6.54 -7.30 5.67
N PRO A 177 7.84 -7.26 5.31
CA PRO A 177 8.81 -6.49 6.06
C PRO A 177 8.79 -5.01 5.64
N VAL A 178 9.06 -4.13 6.59
CA VAL A 178 9.34 -2.72 6.30
C VAL A 178 10.85 -2.56 6.09
N PHE A 179 11.26 -2.19 4.88
CA PHE A 179 12.68 -2.10 4.53
C PHE A 179 13.30 -0.77 4.95
N VAL A 180 14.46 -0.83 5.59
CA VAL A 180 15.16 0.34 6.15
C VAL A 180 16.63 0.33 5.75
N ARG A 181 17.26 1.51 5.73
CA ARG A 181 18.68 1.66 5.44
C ARG A 181 19.46 2.10 6.67
N ASP A 182 20.65 1.56 6.85
CA ASP A 182 21.61 2.10 7.80
C ASP A 182 22.44 3.25 7.19
N ALA A 183 23.37 3.81 7.98
CA ALA A 183 24.24 4.90 7.54
C ALA A 183 25.23 4.54 6.41
N SER A 184 25.47 3.25 6.16
CA SER A 184 26.23 2.79 5.00
C SER A 184 25.38 2.65 3.73
N GLY A 185 24.06 2.80 3.86
CA GLY A 185 23.08 2.57 2.80
C GLY A 185 22.67 1.10 2.67
N ALA A 186 23.15 0.21 3.54
CA ALA A 186 22.82 -1.20 3.52
C ALA A 186 21.36 -1.42 3.95
N LEU A 187 20.67 -2.30 3.22
CA LEU A 187 19.25 -2.58 3.44
C LEU A 187 19.08 -3.64 4.53
N SER A 188 18.11 -3.43 5.42
CA SER A 188 17.61 -4.40 6.39
C SER A 188 16.09 -4.48 6.31
N ALA A 189 15.51 -5.60 6.71
CA ALA A 189 14.07 -5.83 6.73
C ALA A 189 13.55 -5.84 8.18
N VAL A 190 12.66 -4.93 8.53
CA VAL A 190 12.03 -4.91 9.87
C VAL A 190 10.85 -5.88 9.88
N ASN A 191 10.87 -6.84 10.81
CA ASN A 191 9.71 -7.68 11.11
C ASN A 191 8.94 -7.08 12.29
N LEU A 192 7.72 -6.60 12.04
CA LEU A 192 6.89 -5.86 13.00
C LEU A 192 5.98 -6.76 13.85
N ASN A 193 6.32 -8.05 13.98
CA ASN A 193 5.63 -9.00 14.85
C ASN A 193 4.13 -9.12 14.57
N PHE A 194 3.74 -9.18 13.29
CA PHE A 194 2.34 -9.24 12.85
C PHE A 194 1.48 -10.14 13.75
N ASN A 195 0.34 -9.60 14.21
CA ASN A 195 -0.54 -10.29 15.17
C ASN A 195 -2.01 -10.36 14.71
N GLY A 196 -2.24 -10.21 13.40
CA GLY A 196 -3.60 -10.21 12.84
C GLY A 196 -4.38 -8.97 13.26
N TRP A 197 -3.75 -7.81 13.27
CA TRP A 197 -4.35 -6.55 13.69
C TRP A 197 -5.08 -6.62 15.05
N GLY A 198 -4.46 -7.28 16.03
CA GLY A 198 -5.03 -7.48 17.36
C GLY A 198 -6.14 -8.54 17.43
N GLN A 199 -6.32 -9.36 16.39
CA GLN A 199 -7.31 -10.44 16.35
C GLN A 199 -6.72 -11.84 16.59
N ALA A 200 -5.41 -12.01 16.75
CA ALA A 200 -4.79 -13.34 16.91
C ALA A 200 -5.59 -14.24 17.88
N PRO A 201 -6.02 -15.45 17.46
CA PRO A 201 -6.96 -16.23 18.24
C PRO A 201 -6.38 -16.66 19.59
N ILE A 202 -5.10 -17.09 19.68
CA ILE A 202 -4.54 -17.57 20.95
C ILE A 202 -3.03 -17.27 21.17
N THR A 203 -2.20 -16.93 20.16
CA THR A 203 -0.75 -16.69 20.42
C THR A 203 -0.10 -15.52 19.64
N THR A 204 -0.12 -14.32 20.23
CA THR A 204 0.75 -13.21 19.81
C THR A 204 2.17 -13.33 20.36
N GLY A 205 2.34 -14.03 21.50
CA GLY A 205 3.61 -14.07 22.25
C GLY A 205 3.88 -12.80 23.07
N LEU A 206 2.91 -11.88 23.12
CA LEU A 206 3.01 -10.61 23.86
C LEU A 206 2.42 -10.76 25.27
N GLU A 207 3.24 -10.50 26.28
CA GLU A 207 2.77 -10.49 27.68
C GLU A 207 1.77 -9.35 27.90
N GLY A 208 0.68 -9.62 28.64
CA GLY A 208 -0.36 -8.63 28.91
C GLY A 208 -1.30 -8.31 27.75
N TRP A 209 -1.10 -8.91 26.57
CA TRP A 209 -1.96 -8.70 25.41
C TRP A 209 -3.40 -9.15 25.67
N ARG A 210 -4.36 -8.31 25.22
CA ARG A 210 -5.79 -8.61 25.29
C ARG A 210 -6.45 -8.18 23.99
N LYS A 211 -7.31 -9.04 23.46
CA LYS A 211 -8.19 -8.70 22.34
C LYS A 211 -9.13 -7.57 22.75
N ASP A 212 -9.34 -6.61 21.85
CA ASP A 212 -10.27 -5.53 22.09
C ASP A 212 -11.71 -6.03 21.92
N PRO A 213 -12.56 -5.99 22.96
CA PRO A 213 -13.93 -6.47 22.86
C PRO A 213 -14.79 -5.68 21.86
N ARG A 214 -14.39 -4.44 21.52
CA ARG A 214 -15.09 -3.61 20.54
C ARG A 214 -15.01 -4.19 19.13
N LYS A 215 -13.92 -4.88 18.78
CA LYS A 215 -13.77 -5.53 17.47
C LYS A 215 -14.92 -6.51 17.24
N ALA A 216 -15.09 -7.46 18.16
CA ALA A 216 -16.19 -8.43 18.06
C ALA A 216 -17.57 -7.75 18.09
N ALA A 217 -17.75 -6.71 18.91
CA ALA A 217 -19.00 -5.94 18.97
C ALA A 217 -19.31 -5.21 17.65
N ASN A 218 -18.29 -4.84 16.89
CA ASN A 218 -18.38 -4.19 15.58
C ASN A 218 -18.30 -5.19 14.40
N GLY A 219 -18.49 -6.48 14.66
CA GLY A 219 -18.54 -7.51 13.61
C GLY A 219 -17.19 -7.89 13.02
N VAL A 220 -16.08 -7.50 13.67
CA VAL A 220 -14.74 -7.92 13.31
C VAL A 220 -14.49 -9.31 13.89
N VAL A 221 -14.12 -10.26 13.02
CA VAL A 221 -13.99 -11.68 13.37
C VAL A 221 -12.57 -12.17 13.11
N ASP A 222 -12.15 -13.13 13.94
CA ASP A 222 -10.82 -13.70 13.90
C ASP A 222 -10.58 -14.47 12.60
N GLN A 223 -9.38 -14.29 12.04
CA GLN A 223 -8.89 -15.07 10.92
C GLN A 223 -7.62 -15.86 11.27
N PRO A 224 -7.34 -16.96 10.55
CA PRO A 224 -6.03 -17.62 10.58
C PRO A 224 -4.91 -16.65 10.17
N ILE A 225 -3.81 -16.65 10.92
CA ILE A 225 -2.67 -15.73 10.69
C ILE A 225 -1.30 -16.41 10.84
N ASP A 226 -1.25 -17.71 11.14
CA ASP A 226 -0.02 -18.40 11.50
C ASP A 226 1.02 -18.37 10.37
N GLN A 227 0.58 -18.61 9.12
CA GLN A 227 1.44 -18.49 7.95
C GLN A 227 1.86 -17.03 7.65
N ASP A 228 0.99 -16.05 7.88
CA ASP A 228 1.24 -14.62 7.59
C ASP A 228 2.38 -14.06 8.44
N ARG A 229 2.52 -14.56 9.66
CA ARG A 229 3.62 -14.19 10.58
C ARG A 229 5.00 -14.55 10.05
N THR A 230 5.08 -15.43 9.05
CA THR A 230 6.34 -15.84 8.43
C THR A 230 6.71 -15.01 7.20
N VAL A 231 5.77 -14.21 6.67
CA VAL A 231 5.92 -13.50 5.39
C VAL A 231 7.09 -12.52 5.42
N ALA A 232 7.18 -11.66 6.44
CA ALA A 232 8.29 -10.72 6.59
C ALA A 232 9.67 -11.40 6.58
N ALA A 233 9.80 -12.54 7.25
CA ALA A 233 11.07 -13.27 7.32
C ALA A 233 11.40 -13.98 5.99
N ALA A 234 10.39 -14.52 5.31
CA ALA A 234 10.56 -15.16 4.00
C ALA A 234 10.98 -14.14 2.93
N ILE A 235 10.32 -12.98 2.86
CA ILE A 235 10.70 -11.89 1.97
C ILE A 235 12.12 -11.43 2.27
N ALA A 236 12.47 -11.18 3.54
CA ALA A 236 13.83 -10.76 3.90
C ALA A 236 14.91 -11.77 3.47
N ALA A 237 14.62 -13.07 3.61
CA ALA A 237 15.51 -14.15 3.19
C ALA A 237 15.67 -14.19 1.66
N ASP A 238 14.59 -14.03 0.90
CA ASP A 238 14.62 -13.97 -0.56
C ASP A 238 15.39 -12.73 -1.05
N SER A 239 15.10 -11.56 -0.47
CA SER A 239 15.82 -10.31 -0.72
C SER A 239 17.30 -10.38 -0.31
N GLY A 240 17.71 -11.39 0.47
CA GLY A 240 19.09 -11.56 0.95
C GLY A 240 19.54 -10.42 1.87
N VAL A 241 18.65 -9.94 2.74
CA VAL A 241 18.93 -8.87 3.71
C VAL A 241 18.72 -9.37 5.15
N PRO A 242 19.44 -8.81 6.14
CA PRO A 242 19.23 -9.17 7.53
C PRO A 242 17.84 -8.72 8.03
N VAL A 243 17.25 -9.52 8.91
CA VAL A 243 16.02 -9.16 9.63
C VAL A 243 16.38 -8.36 10.88
N LEU A 244 15.83 -7.17 11.00
CA LEU A 244 15.87 -6.36 12.21
C LEU A 244 14.67 -6.71 13.10
N LYS A 245 14.96 -7.15 14.32
CA LYS A 245 13.93 -7.48 15.31
C LYS A 245 13.54 -6.24 16.13
N THR A 246 12.32 -6.26 16.63
CA THR A 246 11.74 -5.26 17.52
C THR A 246 10.77 -5.93 18.49
N TRP A 247 10.43 -5.25 19.59
CA TRP A 247 9.29 -5.60 20.44
C TRP A 247 7.98 -4.96 19.94
N LEU A 248 8.09 -3.95 19.08
CA LEU A 248 6.97 -3.22 18.52
C LEU A 248 6.12 -4.17 17.69
N THR A 249 4.83 -4.22 18.01
CA THR A 249 3.84 -4.92 17.20
C THR A 249 3.01 -3.89 16.48
N MET A 250 3.06 -3.92 15.15
CA MET A 250 2.28 -3.05 14.28
C MET A 250 2.33 -3.61 12.86
N GLU A 251 1.72 -2.90 11.94
CA GLU A 251 1.69 -3.23 10.52
C GLU A 251 2.24 -2.09 9.68
N GLY A 252 2.69 -2.37 8.45
CA GLY A 252 3.23 -1.34 7.56
C GLY A 252 2.20 -0.25 7.23
N GLY A 253 0.92 -0.59 7.04
CA GLY A 253 -0.15 0.39 6.79
C GLY A 253 -0.44 1.31 7.98
N GLY A 254 0.06 0.97 9.18
CA GLY A 254 -0.10 1.75 10.40
C GLY A 254 0.83 2.97 10.50
N ILE A 255 1.80 3.14 9.60
CA ILE A 255 2.76 4.25 9.60
C ILE A 255 3.03 4.75 8.19
N GLU A 256 3.01 6.08 8.03
CA GLU A 256 3.49 6.76 6.83
C GLU A 256 4.71 7.62 7.19
N VAL A 257 5.76 7.62 6.36
CA VAL A 257 6.94 8.45 6.58
C VAL A 257 7.33 9.29 5.37
N ASN A 258 7.94 10.43 5.64
CA ASN A 258 8.44 11.31 4.59
C ASN A 258 9.90 11.04 4.21
N GLY A 259 10.56 10.07 4.88
CA GLY A 259 11.97 9.75 4.67
C GLY A 259 12.99 10.76 5.22
N HIS A 260 12.54 11.84 5.86
CA HIS A 260 13.37 12.92 6.41
C HIS A 260 13.20 13.13 7.91
N GLY A 261 12.56 12.17 8.59
CA GLY A 261 12.39 12.16 10.04
C GLY A 261 11.00 12.60 10.52
N LEU A 262 10.01 12.73 9.62
CA LEU A 262 8.61 12.83 10.00
C LEU A 262 7.89 11.51 9.76
N GLY A 263 7.03 11.14 10.70
CA GLY A 263 6.05 10.06 10.55
C GLY A 263 4.64 10.54 10.88
N VAL A 264 3.64 9.95 10.26
CA VAL A 264 2.22 10.16 10.54
C VAL A 264 1.61 8.82 10.91
N ALA A 265 0.81 8.77 11.97
CA ALA A 265 0.13 7.55 12.40
C ALA A 265 -1.12 7.89 13.22
N THR A 266 -1.94 6.87 13.48
CA THR A 266 -3.04 6.98 14.45
C THR A 266 -2.67 6.36 15.79
N GLU A 267 -3.12 6.99 16.87
CA GLU A 267 -2.95 6.48 18.24
C GLU A 267 -3.73 5.18 18.43
N SER A 268 -4.94 5.11 17.87
CA SER A 268 -5.78 3.91 17.92
C SER A 268 -5.11 2.69 17.30
N CYS A 269 -4.28 2.85 16.28
CA CYS A 269 -3.59 1.74 15.63
C CYS A 269 -2.40 1.26 16.46
N ILE A 270 -1.50 2.16 16.86
CA ILE A 270 -0.20 1.76 17.41
C ILE A 270 -0.21 1.67 18.94
N LEU A 271 -0.87 2.59 19.63
CA LEU A 271 -0.74 2.73 21.10
C LEU A 271 -1.67 1.79 21.87
N ASN A 272 -2.52 1.04 21.19
CA ASN A 272 -3.55 0.24 21.84
C ASN A 272 -2.93 -1.03 22.50
N PRO A 273 -3.56 -1.58 23.57
CA PRO A 273 -3.08 -2.80 24.23
C PRO A 273 -3.21 -4.10 23.40
N ASN A 274 -3.99 -4.09 22.32
CA ASN A 274 -4.10 -5.21 21.39
C ASN A 274 -2.93 -5.24 20.38
N ARG A 275 -2.08 -4.20 20.36
CA ARG A 275 -0.79 -4.17 19.67
C ARG A 275 0.35 -4.15 20.67
N ASN A 276 0.43 -3.13 21.52
CA ASN A 276 1.58 -2.86 22.37
C ASN A 276 1.14 -2.75 23.85
N PRO A 277 0.76 -3.86 24.50
CA PRO A 277 0.27 -3.85 25.89
C PRO A 277 1.30 -3.29 26.87
N GLY A 278 0.87 -2.34 27.70
CA GLY A 278 1.70 -1.75 28.76
C GLY A 278 2.81 -0.82 28.26
N LYS A 279 2.82 -0.47 26.97
CA LYS A 279 3.82 0.44 26.39
C LYS A 279 3.32 1.87 26.36
N GLN A 280 4.17 2.77 26.82
CA GLN A 280 3.90 4.21 26.77
C GLN A 280 4.22 4.78 25.39
N LYS A 281 3.54 5.86 25.03
CA LYS A 281 3.72 6.55 23.75
C LYS A 281 5.19 6.94 23.51
N GLU A 282 5.88 7.41 24.54
CA GLU A 282 7.28 7.81 24.47
C GLU A 282 8.22 6.62 24.19
N GLU A 283 7.92 5.43 24.72
CA GLU A 283 8.69 4.21 24.42
C GLU A 283 8.52 3.79 22.95
N ILE A 284 7.30 3.92 22.44
CA ILE A 284 6.97 3.62 21.04
C ILE A 284 7.69 4.63 20.12
N GLU A 285 7.66 5.92 20.43
CA GLU A 285 8.37 6.94 19.65
C GLU A 285 9.90 6.72 19.64
N VAL A 286 10.50 6.27 20.75
CA VAL A 286 11.92 5.89 20.79
C VAL A 286 12.21 4.71 19.86
N GLU A 287 11.33 3.72 19.81
CA GLU A 287 11.50 2.55 18.95
C GLU A 287 11.26 2.87 17.48
N LEU A 288 10.25 3.68 17.16
CA LEU A 288 10.00 4.22 15.81
C LEU A 288 11.20 5.05 15.32
N LYS A 289 11.82 5.84 16.20
CA LYS A 289 13.06 6.56 15.89
C LYS A 289 14.22 5.61 15.59
N ARG A 290 14.39 4.55 16.39
CA ARG A 290 15.46 3.55 16.20
C ARG A 290 15.31 2.79 14.88
N LEU A 291 14.08 2.41 14.55
CA LEU A 291 13.75 1.59 13.38
C LEU A 291 13.67 2.39 12.09
N PHE A 292 13.01 3.55 12.12
CA PHE A 292 12.60 4.27 10.92
C PHE A 292 13.23 5.66 10.80
N GLY A 293 14.01 6.09 11.79
CA GLY A 293 14.64 7.41 11.78
C GLY A 293 13.65 8.54 12.04
N ILE A 294 12.44 8.23 12.52
CA ILE A 294 11.41 9.24 12.79
C ILE A 294 11.80 10.07 14.02
N GLU A 295 11.93 11.37 13.82
CA GLU A 295 12.26 12.32 14.88
C GLU A 295 11.03 12.99 15.47
N ARG A 296 9.96 13.12 14.68
CA ARG A 296 8.69 13.70 15.11
C ARG A 296 7.53 12.95 14.48
N MET A 297 6.55 12.63 15.32
CA MET A 297 5.30 12.02 14.91
C MET A 297 4.19 13.07 14.82
N LEU A 298 3.37 12.99 13.78
CA LEU A 298 2.09 13.68 13.67
C LEU A 298 1.01 12.65 14.01
N TRP A 299 0.48 12.73 15.23
CA TRP A 299 -0.49 11.76 15.74
C TRP A 299 -1.92 12.21 15.52
N MET A 300 -2.73 11.33 14.94
CA MET A 300 -4.19 11.45 14.89
C MET A 300 -4.83 10.49 15.90
N PRO A 301 -5.96 10.82 16.54
CA PRO A 301 -6.60 9.91 17.49
C PRO A 301 -7.05 8.57 16.90
N GLY A 302 -7.69 8.58 15.73
CA GLY A 302 -8.22 7.38 15.06
C GLY A 302 -9.38 6.68 15.80
N ARG A 303 -9.71 5.44 15.40
CA ARG A 303 -10.95 4.73 15.75
C ARG A 303 -10.67 3.30 16.23
N PRO A 304 -10.44 3.09 17.54
CA PRO A 304 -10.08 1.78 18.05
C PRO A 304 -11.26 0.80 18.03
N GLY A 305 -11.02 -0.39 17.49
CA GLY A 305 -11.96 -1.50 17.41
C GLY A 305 -13.09 -1.33 16.40
N LEU A 306 -13.11 -0.26 15.60
CA LEU A 306 -14.16 -0.01 14.61
C LEU A 306 -14.03 -0.96 13.41
N GLU A 307 -12.82 -1.07 12.87
CA GLU A 307 -12.48 -2.03 11.82
C GLU A 307 -11.24 -2.84 12.22
N VAL A 308 -10.78 -3.71 11.31
CA VAL A 308 -9.72 -4.69 11.60
C VAL A 308 -8.40 -4.01 11.98
N THR A 309 -8.02 -2.93 11.34
CA THR A 309 -6.69 -2.30 11.46
C THR A 309 -6.54 -1.37 12.67
N ASP A 310 -7.63 -1.01 13.35
CA ASP A 310 -7.71 0.06 14.36
C ASP A 310 -7.35 1.44 13.78
N TRP A 311 -7.82 1.70 12.55
CA TRP A 311 -7.71 2.96 11.82
C TRP A 311 -6.28 3.22 11.34
N HIS A 312 -5.79 2.38 10.43
CA HIS A 312 -4.50 2.60 9.76
C HIS A 312 -4.41 3.98 9.11
N VAL A 313 -3.19 4.53 9.08
CA VAL A 313 -2.94 5.86 8.55
C VAL A 313 -2.97 5.88 7.03
N ASP A 314 -2.73 4.75 6.37
CA ASP A 314 -2.80 4.64 4.91
C ASP A 314 -4.23 4.72 4.35
N PHE A 315 -5.25 4.76 5.21
CA PHE A 315 -6.62 5.18 4.88
C PHE A 315 -6.88 6.68 5.09
N LEU A 316 -5.91 7.42 5.63
CA LEU A 316 -6.13 8.80 6.08
C LEU A 316 -5.16 9.79 5.49
N ALA A 317 -3.85 9.50 5.51
CA ALA A 317 -2.84 10.48 5.17
C ALA A 317 -1.60 9.82 4.58
N ARG A 318 -1.12 10.39 3.48
CA ARG A 318 0.06 9.91 2.76
C ARG A 318 0.97 11.06 2.31
N PHE A 319 2.29 10.88 2.41
CA PHE A 319 3.23 11.88 1.89
C PHE A 319 3.35 11.72 0.38
N THR A 320 3.23 12.83 -0.35
CA THR A 320 3.52 12.86 -1.80
C THR A 320 4.92 13.40 -2.07
N GLU A 321 5.42 14.23 -1.15
CA GLU A 321 6.80 14.72 -1.10
C GLU A 321 7.20 14.95 0.37
N PRO A 322 8.50 15.13 0.68
CA PRO A 322 8.95 15.39 2.05
C PRO A 322 8.21 16.54 2.78
N GLY A 323 7.72 17.52 2.03
CA GLY A 323 6.98 18.68 2.53
C GLY A 323 5.49 18.71 2.19
N ASN A 324 4.89 17.65 1.65
CA ASN A 324 3.49 17.64 1.23
C ASN A 324 2.77 16.36 1.63
N LEU A 325 1.57 16.52 2.20
CA LEU A 325 0.69 15.43 2.64
C LEU A 325 -0.66 15.51 1.90
N LEU A 326 -1.17 14.36 1.46
CA LEU A 326 -2.58 14.20 1.15
C LEU A 326 -3.32 13.70 2.39
N TYR A 327 -4.57 14.12 2.55
CA TYR A 327 -5.49 13.64 3.57
C TYR A 327 -6.81 13.19 2.92
N ALA A 328 -7.33 12.01 3.28
CA ALA A 328 -8.61 11.50 2.82
C ALA A 328 -9.77 12.27 3.47
N SER A 329 -10.47 13.06 2.64
CA SER A 329 -11.71 13.83 2.86
C SER A 329 -12.09 14.25 4.29
N ALA A 330 -12.09 15.57 4.56
CA ALA A 330 -12.62 16.12 5.81
C ALA A 330 -13.68 17.21 5.71
N GLU A 331 -13.95 17.71 4.52
CA GLU A 331 -14.90 18.82 4.35
C GLU A 331 -16.35 18.33 4.56
N TYR A 332 -16.62 17.11 4.11
CA TYR A 332 -17.93 16.46 4.21
C TYR A 332 -17.94 15.22 5.12
N GLY A 333 -16.80 14.90 5.75
CA GLY A 333 -16.64 13.74 6.62
C GLY A 333 -17.38 13.83 7.97
N GLU A 334 -17.48 12.69 8.63
CA GLU A 334 -18.04 12.52 9.98
C GLU A 334 -17.27 13.30 11.05
N ALA A 335 -17.84 13.41 12.26
CA ALA A 335 -17.23 14.18 13.35
C ALA A 335 -15.83 13.66 13.74
N GLU A 336 -15.64 12.35 13.71
CA GLU A 336 -14.38 11.67 14.00
C GLU A 336 -13.30 12.00 12.97
N ASP A 337 -13.68 12.04 11.70
CA ASP A 337 -12.76 12.43 10.63
C ASP A 337 -12.33 13.91 10.79
N LYS A 338 -13.29 14.82 11.01
CA LYS A 338 -13.01 16.24 11.28
C LYS A 338 -12.09 16.42 12.49
N ARG A 339 -12.23 15.58 13.52
CA ARG A 339 -11.35 15.56 14.70
C ARG A 339 -9.94 15.11 14.32
N ASP A 340 -9.80 14.04 13.57
CA ASP A 340 -8.50 13.50 13.16
C ASP A 340 -7.77 14.49 12.24
N ARG A 341 -8.47 15.07 11.26
CA ARG A 341 -7.94 16.13 10.40
C ARG A 341 -7.50 17.37 11.20
N LYS A 342 -8.29 17.78 12.20
CA LYS A 342 -7.91 18.90 13.08
C LYS A 342 -6.65 18.59 13.87
N ALA A 343 -6.47 17.37 14.35
CA ALA A 343 -5.26 16.94 15.03
C ALA A 343 -4.05 16.95 14.09
N LEU A 344 -4.21 16.45 12.85
CA LEU A 344 -3.17 16.50 11.83
C LEU A 344 -2.75 17.93 11.51
N LEU A 345 -3.71 18.83 11.23
CA LEU A 345 -3.42 20.23 10.90
C LEU A 345 -2.71 20.95 12.04
N LYS A 346 -3.10 20.68 13.30
CA LYS A 346 -2.38 21.20 14.45
C LYS A 346 -0.92 20.73 14.47
N ALA A 347 -0.68 19.45 14.22
CA ALA A 347 0.69 18.91 14.17
C ALA A 347 1.49 19.50 12.99
N VAL A 348 0.84 19.75 11.85
CA VAL A 348 1.44 20.47 10.70
C VAL A 348 1.85 21.89 11.09
N ASP A 349 1.01 22.62 11.81
CA ASP A 349 1.32 23.96 12.32
C ASP A 349 2.52 23.92 13.30
N GLU A 350 2.59 22.91 14.16
CA GLU A 350 3.71 22.70 15.08
C GLU A 350 5.03 22.45 14.33
N ILE A 351 5.01 21.65 13.26
CA ILE A 351 6.19 21.47 12.37
C ILE A 351 6.55 22.78 11.68
N ASN A 352 5.56 23.54 11.20
CA ASN A 352 5.77 24.81 10.54
C ASN A 352 6.29 25.89 11.50
N ALA A 353 6.05 25.78 12.81
CA ALA A 353 6.57 26.69 13.83
C ALA A 353 8.02 26.39 14.27
N LEU A 354 8.62 25.28 13.83
CA LEU A 354 10.00 24.94 14.17
C LEU A 354 11.01 25.97 13.61
N PRO A 355 12.20 26.09 14.24
CA PRO A 355 13.32 26.85 13.69
C PRO A 355 13.60 26.46 12.23
N ALA A 356 13.97 27.43 11.40
CA ALA A 356 14.06 27.24 9.95
C ALA A 356 15.05 26.14 9.54
N ASP A 357 16.17 25.99 10.24
CA ASP A 357 17.16 24.94 10.02
C ASP A 357 16.60 23.55 10.34
N GLN A 358 15.89 23.42 11.46
CA GLN A 358 15.23 22.17 11.84
C GLN A 358 14.10 21.82 10.87
N ARG A 359 13.26 22.79 10.51
CA ARG A 359 12.13 22.61 9.59
C ARG A 359 12.61 22.20 8.19
N THR A 360 13.58 22.94 7.63
CA THR A 360 14.14 22.64 6.30
C THR A 360 14.69 21.23 6.22
N ARG A 361 15.36 20.76 7.29
CA ARG A 361 15.89 19.40 7.35
C ARG A 361 14.78 18.33 7.40
N LEU A 362 13.77 18.53 8.24
CA LEU A 362 12.66 17.58 8.40
C LEU A 362 11.75 17.51 7.16
N LEU A 363 11.76 18.54 6.32
CA LEU A 363 10.93 18.64 5.12
C LEU A 363 11.72 18.47 3.81
N GLY A 364 12.91 17.86 3.87
CA GLY A 364 13.71 17.60 2.66
C GLY A 364 14.07 18.84 1.84
N GLY A 365 14.15 20.01 2.46
CA GLY A 365 14.40 21.29 1.79
C GLY A 365 13.16 22.15 1.57
N ALA A 366 11.94 21.62 1.75
CA ALA A 366 10.73 22.39 1.59
C ALA A 366 10.58 23.45 2.70
N LYS A 367 9.99 24.60 2.34
CA LYS A 367 9.86 25.76 3.24
C LYS A 367 8.82 25.55 4.34
N LYS A 368 7.77 24.78 4.04
CA LYS A 368 6.62 24.49 4.91
C LYS A 368 6.08 23.11 4.59
N LEU A 369 5.48 22.48 5.58
CA LEU A 369 4.65 21.29 5.40
C LEU A 369 3.26 21.75 4.97
N THR A 370 2.79 21.24 3.84
CA THR A 370 1.45 21.50 3.31
C THR A 370 0.59 20.25 3.34
N THR A 371 -0.73 20.47 3.33
CA THR A 371 -1.73 19.41 3.24
C THR A 371 -2.71 19.75 2.12
N ALA A 372 -3.05 18.78 1.29
CA ALA A 372 -4.20 18.83 0.39
C ALA A 372 -5.18 17.69 0.74
N THR A 373 -6.43 17.85 0.32
CA THR A 373 -7.48 16.86 0.55
C THR A 373 -7.65 16.03 -0.71
N LEU A 374 -7.76 14.71 -0.56
CA LEU A 374 -8.23 13.80 -1.59
C LEU A 374 -9.68 13.43 -1.27
N PRO A 375 -10.62 13.45 -2.22
CA PRO A 375 -12.01 13.15 -1.92
C PRO A 375 -12.20 11.67 -1.56
N GLU A 376 -13.38 11.33 -1.05
CA GLU A 376 -13.82 9.94 -0.84
C GLU A 376 -15.03 9.67 -1.75
N PRO A 377 -15.15 8.48 -2.35
CA PRO A 377 -16.25 8.17 -3.24
C PRO A 377 -17.56 7.97 -2.47
N ASP A 378 -18.69 8.25 -3.12
CA ASP A 378 -20.02 7.93 -2.58
C ASP A 378 -20.18 6.40 -2.45
N PRO A 379 -20.33 5.85 -1.22
CA PRO A 379 -20.50 4.41 -1.01
C PRO A 379 -21.67 3.80 -1.80
N ALA A 380 -22.75 4.57 -2.05
CA ALA A 380 -23.89 4.10 -2.82
C ALA A 380 -23.54 3.95 -4.31
N ALA A 381 -22.76 4.88 -4.87
CA ALA A 381 -22.24 4.79 -6.22
C ALA A 381 -21.28 3.59 -6.36
N VAL A 382 -20.37 3.41 -5.39
CA VAL A 382 -19.46 2.25 -5.36
C VAL A 382 -20.23 0.94 -5.33
N TYR A 383 -21.23 0.81 -4.44
CA TYR A 383 -22.05 -0.40 -4.33
C TYR A 383 -22.82 -0.69 -5.64
N LYS A 384 -23.39 0.34 -6.26
CA LYS A 384 -24.10 0.21 -7.54
C LYS A 384 -23.17 -0.30 -8.64
N THR A 385 -21.96 0.27 -8.75
CA THR A 385 -20.99 -0.12 -9.78
C THR A 385 -20.44 -1.52 -9.50
N TYR A 386 -20.10 -1.85 -8.25
CA TYR A 386 -19.69 -3.18 -7.84
C TYR A 386 -20.70 -4.25 -8.27
N LYS A 387 -22.00 -4.04 -8.01
CA LYS A 387 -23.05 -4.98 -8.46
C LYS A 387 -23.13 -5.08 -9.98
N ALA A 388 -23.00 -3.97 -10.70
CA ALA A 388 -23.07 -3.95 -12.15
C ALA A 388 -21.90 -4.70 -12.81
N ARG A 389 -20.67 -4.56 -12.28
CA ARG A 389 -19.47 -5.25 -12.80
C ARG A 389 -19.46 -6.75 -12.52
N ASN A 390 -20.13 -7.20 -11.46
CA ASN A 390 -20.03 -8.57 -10.95
C ASN A 390 -21.32 -9.40 -11.09
N GLN A 391 -22.25 -9.02 -11.98
CA GLN A 391 -23.56 -9.68 -12.17
C GLN A 391 -23.48 -11.19 -12.46
N ALA A 392 -22.42 -11.66 -13.11
CA ALA A 392 -22.22 -13.07 -13.45
C ALA A 392 -21.74 -13.93 -12.27
N ARG A 393 -21.47 -13.33 -11.11
CA ARG A 393 -20.90 -13.97 -9.92
C ARG A 393 -21.73 -13.65 -8.68
N PRO A 394 -22.87 -14.34 -8.45
CA PRO A 394 -23.70 -14.06 -7.30
C PRO A 394 -22.92 -14.36 -6.01
N PHE A 395 -22.72 -13.33 -5.19
CA PHE A 395 -22.22 -13.43 -3.81
C PHE A 395 -23.43 -13.41 -2.87
N THR A 396 -23.28 -13.86 -1.61
CA THR A 396 -24.31 -13.54 -0.60
C THR A 396 -24.40 -12.02 -0.51
N GLU A 397 -25.53 -11.44 -0.92
CA GLU A 397 -25.65 -10.00 -1.09
C GLU A 397 -25.49 -9.28 0.26
N ARG A 398 -24.46 -8.43 0.37
CA ARG A 398 -24.44 -7.38 1.39
C ARG A 398 -25.57 -6.41 1.06
N SER A 399 -26.30 -5.96 2.07
CA SER A 399 -27.13 -4.76 1.89
C SER A 399 -26.24 -3.58 1.50
N SER A 400 -26.82 -2.53 0.88
CA SER A 400 -26.05 -1.32 0.58
C SER A 400 -25.42 -0.71 1.85
N ASP A 401 -26.14 -0.78 2.97
CA ASP A 401 -25.69 -0.24 4.26
C ASP A 401 -24.53 -1.05 4.84
N GLU A 402 -24.61 -2.39 4.75
CA GLU A 402 -23.54 -3.29 5.19
C GLU A 402 -22.31 -3.16 4.29
N PHE A 403 -22.51 -2.98 2.98
CA PHE A 403 -21.42 -2.70 2.05
C PHE A 403 -20.71 -1.39 2.41
N GLY A 404 -21.45 -0.31 2.64
CA GLY A 404 -20.89 0.99 3.02
C GLY A 404 -20.11 0.97 4.34
N GLN A 405 -20.37 0.01 5.22
CA GLN A 405 -19.65 -0.17 6.48
C GLN A 405 -18.40 -1.05 6.37
N THR A 406 -18.30 -1.89 5.32
CA THR A 406 -17.28 -2.95 5.23
C THR A 406 -16.38 -2.85 4.01
N ALA A 407 -16.77 -2.07 3.01
CA ALA A 407 -15.94 -1.75 1.87
C ALA A 407 -14.95 -0.63 2.23
N ALA A 408 -13.74 -0.68 1.65
CA ALA A 408 -12.71 0.33 1.85
C ALA A 408 -12.35 1.06 0.53
N PRO A 409 -13.27 1.83 -0.07
CA PRO A 409 -13.03 2.51 -1.33
C PRO A 409 -12.22 3.82 -1.15
N GLY A 410 -11.03 3.76 -0.55
CA GLY A 410 -10.21 4.94 -0.31
C GLY A 410 -9.27 5.23 -1.48
N TYR A 411 -9.37 6.41 -2.10
CA TYR A 411 -8.41 6.82 -3.14
C TYR A 411 -7.00 7.05 -2.59
N ILE A 412 -6.89 7.40 -1.30
CA ILE A 412 -5.61 7.64 -0.61
C ILE A 412 -4.75 6.38 -0.56
N GLY A 413 -5.38 5.20 -0.65
CA GLY A 413 -4.72 3.91 -0.69
C GLY A 413 -4.16 3.54 -2.07
N TYR A 414 -3.65 4.52 -2.82
CA TYR A 414 -2.87 4.31 -4.03
C TYR A 414 -1.50 3.70 -3.71
N TYR A 415 -0.81 3.17 -4.73
CA TYR A 415 0.58 2.72 -4.61
C TYR A 415 1.50 3.52 -5.51
N GLU A 416 2.60 4.00 -4.96
CA GLU A 416 3.64 4.71 -5.69
C GLU A 416 4.74 3.75 -6.16
N ALA A 417 4.69 3.34 -7.43
CA ALA A 417 5.78 2.63 -8.11
C ALA A 417 6.84 3.63 -8.63
N ASN A 418 7.96 3.13 -9.18
CA ASN A 418 9.06 3.95 -9.72
C ASN A 418 8.58 5.14 -10.57
N ASP A 419 7.99 4.88 -11.74
CA ASP A 419 7.56 5.90 -12.70
C ASP A 419 6.02 6.01 -12.80
N CYS A 420 5.30 5.49 -11.80
CA CYS A 420 3.84 5.37 -11.86
C CYS A 420 3.18 5.48 -10.48
N ILE A 421 1.99 6.09 -10.43
CA ILE A 421 1.03 5.91 -9.34
C ILE A 421 -0.08 4.98 -9.82
N VAL A 422 -0.35 3.90 -9.11
CA VAL A 422 -1.52 3.05 -9.36
C VAL A 422 -2.63 3.43 -8.39
N LEU A 423 -3.72 3.97 -8.93
CA LEU A 423 -4.85 4.53 -8.19
C LEU A 423 -6.09 3.62 -8.32
N GLY A 424 -6.90 3.53 -7.25
CA GLY A 424 -8.17 2.80 -7.29
C GLY A 424 -9.24 3.53 -8.09
N GLN A 425 -10.07 2.78 -8.83
CA GLN A 425 -11.28 3.24 -9.49
C GLN A 425 -12.49 2.53 -8.87
N TYR A 426 -13.44 3.28 -8.31
CA TYR A 426 -14.59 2.72 -7.59
C TYR A 426 -15.92 2.87 -8.34
N GLY A 427 -15.94 3.62 -9.45
CA GLY A 427 -17.13 3.80 -10.28
C GLY A 427 -18.05 4.93 -9.85
N ASP A 428 -17.59 5.76 -8.92
CA ASP A 428 -18.13 7.09 -8.70
C ASP A 428 -17.43 8.04 -9.66
N ASN A 429 -17.87 8.07 -10.92
CA ASN A 429 -17.11 8.66 -12.02
C ASN A 429 -16.66 10.11 -11.79
N ALA A 430 -17.46 10.92 -11.09
CA ALA A 430 -17.08 12.31 -10.80
C ALA A 430 -15.93 12.35 -9.80
N THR A 431 -16.03 11.59 -8.72
CA THR A 431 -15.00 11.53 -7.67
C THR A 431 -13.78 10.73 -8.12
N ASP A 432 -13.94 9.72 -8.96
CA ASP A 432 -12.85 8.96 -9.60
C ASP A 432 -11.97 9.93 -10.41
N ALA A 433 -12.59 10.85 -11.18
CA ALA A 433 -11.89 11.87 -11.96
C ALA A 433 -11.22 12.92 -11.07
N GLU A 434 -11.93 13.44 -10.06
CA GLU A 434 -11.37 14.42 -9.12
C GLU A 434 -10.16 13.85 -8.35
N ALA A 435 -10.24 12.60 -7.90
CA ALA A 435 -9.14 11.91 -7.25
C ALA A 435 -7.97 11.68 -8.21
N PHE A 436 -8.26 11.31 -9.46
CA PHE A 436 -7.23 11.18 -10.50
C PHE A 436 -6.48 12.49 -10.71
N ASP A 437 -7.19 13.60 -10.94
CA ASP A 437 -6.59 14.90 -11.19
C ASP A 437 -5.76 15.38 -10.00
N THR A 438 -6.29 15.21 -8.78
CA THR A 438 -5.58 15.56 -7.54
C THR A 438 -4.28 14.77 -7.37
N VAL A 439 -4.30 13.47 -7.67
CA VAL A 439 -3.11 12.62 -7.59
C VAL A 439 -2.12 12.94 -8.72
N ALA A 440 -2.60 13.19 -9.94
CA ALA A 440 -1.75 13.58 -11.06
C ALA A 440 -1.02 14.92 -10.79
N ASP A 441 -1.72 15.91 -10.24
CA ASP A 441 -1.14 17.18 -9.83
C ASP A 441 -0.11 17.02 -8.70
N ALA A 442 -0.33 16.06 -7.80
CA ALA A 442 0.59 15.78 -6.71
C ALA A 442 1.86 15.02 -7.15
N PHE A 443 1.83 14.33 -8.29
CA PHE A 443 2.94 13.55 -8.83
C PHE A 443 3.21 13.88 -10.31
N PRO A 444 3.64 15.11 -10.62
CA PRO A 444 3.76 15.58 -12.01
C PRO A 444 4.80 14.82 -12.85
N ASP A 445 5.75 14.14 -12.19
CA ASP A 445 6.80 13.35 -12.82
C ASP A 445 6.42 11.87 -13.02
N LYS A 446 5.20 11.46 -12.64
CA LYS A 446 4.75 10.05 -12.72
C LYS A 446 3.53 9.90 -13.59
N ILE A 447 3.40 8.71 -14.20
CA ILE A 447 2.18 8.32 -14.90
C ILE A 447 1.16 7.84 -13.86
N VAL A 448 -0.01 8.47 -13.79
CA VAL A 448 -1.12 7.95 -12.97
C VAL A 448 -1.93 6.95 -13.79
N VAL A 449 -2.09 5.74 -13.25
CA VAL A 449 -2.87 4.65 -13.84
C VAL A 449 -3.98 4.27 -12.86
N GLN A 450 -5.23 4.54 -13.23
CA GLN A 450 -6.37 4.20 -12.39
C GLN A 450 -6.94 2.84 -12.82
N ILE A 451 -7.16 1.91 -11.89
CA ILE A 451 -7.69 0.58 -12.17
C ILE A 451 -8.83 0.23 -11.22
N SER A 452 -9.80 -0.55 -11.68
CA SER A 452 -10.83 -1.07 -10.78
C SER A 452 -10.28 -2.08 -9.79
N THR A 453 -10.71 -1.94 -8.54
CA THR A 453 -10.27 -2.77 -7.40
C THR A 453 -11.44 -3.22 -6.55
N ASP A 454 -12.55 -3.59 -7.19
CA ASP A 454 -13.81 -4.05 -6.59
C ASP A 454 -13.59 -5.13 -5.51
N GLY A 455 -12.75 -6.13 -5.78
CA GLY A 455 -12.43 -7.24 -4.89
C GLY A 455 -11.54 -6.85 -3.72
N LEU A 456 -10.53 -6.00 -3.94
CA LEU A 456 -9.72 -5.45 -2.85
C LEU A 456 -10.58 -4.59 -1.92
N CYS A 457 -11.34 -3.66 -2.51
CA CYS A 457 -12.24 -2.75 -1.82
C CYS A 457 -13.24 -3.51 -0.93
N THR A 458 -13.92 -4.53 -1.48
CA THR A 458 -14.89 -5.32 -0.72
C THR A 458 -14.27 -6.24 0.32
N GLY A 459 -12.98 -6.52 0.18
CA GLY A 459 -12.12 -7.17 1.15
C GLY A 459 -11.78 -6.36 2.39
N GLY A 460 -12.05 -5.04 2.38
CA GLY A 460 -11.72 -4.14 3.47
C GLY A 460 -10.35 -3.46 3.33
N GLY A 461 -9.74 -3.48 2.13
CA GLY A 461 -8.48 -2.79 1.87
C GLY A 461 -8.40 -2.13 0.51
N THR A 462 -7.25 -1.51 0.23
CA THR A 462 -6.96 -0.77 -1.01
C THR A 462 -5.77 -1.40 -1.74
N ILE A 463 -5.31 -0.75 -2.82
CA ILE A 463 -4.08 -1.12 -3.55
C ILE A 463 -2.88 -1.08 -2.61
N HIS A 464 -2.80 -0.06 -1.75
CA HIS A 464 -1.69 0.12 -0.82
C HIS A 464 -1.58 -1.05 0.18
N CYS A 465 -2.71 -1.55 0.68
CA CYS A 465 -2.75 -2.69 1.61
C CYS A 465 -2.23 -3.99 0.95
N ALA A 466 -2.34 -4.10 -0.38
CA ALA A 466 -1.97 -5.28 -1.16
C ALA A 466 -0.54 -5.23 -1.73
N THR A 467 0.24 -4.19 -1.42
CA THR A 467 1.57 -3.95 -1.99
C THR A 467 2.60 -3.65 -0.90
N GLN A 468 3.85 -4.05 -1.15
CA GLN A 468 4.99 -3.73 -0.28
C GLN A 468 6.23 -3.51 -1.14
N GLN A 469 6.71 -2.28 -1.17
CA GLN A 469 7.92 -1.89 -1.89
C GLN A 469 9.19 -2.42 -1.22
N GLN A 470 10.12 -2.89 -2.04
CA GLN A 470 11.52 -3.10 -1.67
C GLN A 470 12.39 -2.05 -2.37
N PRO A 471 13.05 -1.14 -1.62
CA PRO A 471 13.98 -0.17 -2.20
C PRO A 471 15.19 -0.84 -2.88
N ARG A 472 15.73 -0.23 -3.94
CA ARG A 472 16.96 -0.68 -4.64
C ARG A 472 18.12 -0.83 -3.68
N LYS A 473 18.95 -1.87 -3.85
CA LYS A 473 20.21 -1.93 -3.11
C LYS A 473 21.12 -0.78 -3.58
N SER A 474 21.86 -0.19 -2.64
CA SER A 474 22.80 0.90 -2.89
C SER A 474 24.01 0.45 -3.69
#